data_AF-A0A5M4D733-F1
#
_entry.id   AF-A0A5M4D733-F1
#
_cell.length_a   1.000
_cell.length_b   1.000
_cell.length_c   1.000
_cell.angle_alpha   90.00
_cell.angle_beta   90.00
_cell.angle_gamma   90.00
#
_symmetry.space_group_name_H-M   'P 1'
#
loop_
_entity.id
_entity.type
_entity.pdbx_description
1 polymer ?
#
loop_
_entity_poly.entity_id
_entity_poly.type
_entity_poly.pdbx_seq_one_letter_code
_entity_poly.pdbx_strand_id
1 'polypeptide(L)'
;MQWLMKLTCVAWLCAGAVAEPINRYCPVGKEPIDNKTPTIKYEGHEIGLCCPGCGEKFLGWDEQRRNEFVKLALAGKEPRLEEVSHEAQVEPAPGAGEGYPFTLTTCPVAGHEIDHEGEPVVYVHEGREVKFCCEDCLEKFQADPDQYLAKIDEQMIEQQAMHYPLSTCIISGESLMEDGKFTGVNVVYRNRLVRFCCEDCAGKFEKDPGAVLAKLDKAMIEAQRASYPLQTCVVSGEELGGMGEPVEMLYMNRLVRFCCEMCIGKFEKDPAAFMAKIDAAYAEAQRAGANTTCPVSGEDLDDSAVEVVAGQKLVRFCCEKCVGKMKSEPDAILSKVK
;
A
#
# COMPACT_ATOMS: atom_id res chain seq x y z
N MET A 1 53.06 -18.04 -69.59
CA MET A 1 53.54 -18.76 -68.40
C MET A 1 53.65 -17.76 -67.25
N GLN A 2 52.84 -17.99 -66.22
CA GLN A 2 52.80 -17.22 -64.97
C GLN A 2 54.17 -17.15 -64.30
N TRP A 3 54.57 -15.98 -63.81
CA TRP A 3 55.56 -15.86 -62.74
C TRP A 3 55.03 -14.90 -61.69
N LEU A 4 54.79 -15.45 -60.50
CA LEU A 4 54.24 -14.80 -59.32
C LEU A 4 55.24 -13.78 -58.73
N MET A 5 54.80 -12.53 -58.56
CA MET A 5 55.37 -11.63 -57.56
C MET A 5 54.57 -11.75 -56.27
N LYS A 6 55.25 -12.21 -55.20
CA LYS A 6 54.74 -12.29 -53.84
C LYS A 6 54.53 -10.88 -53.28
N LEU A 7 53.28 -10.43 -53.18
CA LEU A 7 52.92 -9.41 -52.19
C LEU A 7 52.74 -10.11 -50.84
N THR A 8 53.67 -9.88 -49.92
CA THR A 8 53.49 -10.14 -48.51
C THR A 8 52.47 -9.14 -47.95
N CYS A 9 51.20 -9.55 -47.92
CA CYS A 9 50.18 -8.87 -47.14
C CYS A 9 50.40 -9.27 -45.68
N VAL A 10 50.92 -8.34 -44.87
CA VAL A 10 50.92 -8.48 -43.41
C VAL A 10 49.45 -8.44 -42.99
N ALA A 11 48.85 -9.61 -42.86
CA ALA A 11 47.54 -9.76 -42.25
C ALA A 11 47.70 -9.39 -40.78
N TRP A 12 47.35 -8.16 -40.45
CA TRP A 12 47.08 -7.74 -39.09
C TRP A 12 45.96 -8.66 -38.59
N LEU A 13 46.29 -9.56 -37.67
CA LEU A 13 45.28 -10.25 -36.89
C LEU A 13 44.52 -9.15 -36.12
N CYS A 14 43.39 -8.72 -36.65
CA CYS A 14 42.33 -8.17 -35.83
C CYS A 14 41.90 -9.31 -34.89
N ALA A 15 42.53 -9.38 -33.72
CA ALA A 15 41.93 -10.05 -32.58
C ALA A 15 40.52 -9.46 -32.46
N GLY A 16 39.52 -10.27 -32.81
CA GLY A 16 38.13 -9.87 -32.66
C GLY A 16 37.94 -9.48 -31.21
N ALA A 17 37.71 -8.20 -30.96
CA ALA A 17 37.34 -7.72 -29.64
C ALA A 17 36.12 -8.54 -29.24
N VAL A 18 36.26 -9.36 -28.19
CA VAL A 18 35.12 -9.98 -27.54
C VAL A 18 34.26 -8.81 -27.10
N ALA A 19 33.07 -8.68 -27.68
CA ALA A 19 32.21 -7.55 -27.40
C ALA A 19 31.98 -7.50 -25.88
N GLU A 20 32.35 -6.40 -25.26
CA GLU A 20 32.19 -6.25 -23.82
C GLU A 20 30.69 -6.26 -23.48
N PRO A 21 30.31 -6.87 -22.34
CA PRO A 21 28.92 -6.84 -21.91
C PRO A 21 28.46 -5.39 -21.75
N ILE A 22 27.25 -5.10 -22.22
CA ILE A 22 26.69 -3.74 -22.19
C ILE A 22 26.27 -3.30 -20.78
N ASN A 23 26.24 -4.24 -19.84
CA ASN A 23 25.75 -4.07 -18.48
C ASN A 23 26.90 -4.16 -17.46
N ARG A 24 26.82 -3.44 -16.34
CA ARG A 24 27.73 -3.43 -15.19
C ARG A 24 27.24 -4.32 -14.05
N TYR A 25 25.96 -4.67 -14.03
CA TYR A 25 25.33 -5.51 -13.01
C TYR A 25 24.54 -6.66 -13.62
N CYS A 26 24.51 -7.79 -12.92
CA CYS A 26 23.78 -8.97 -13.39
C CYS A 26 22.26 -8.69 -13.40
N PRO A 27 21.54 -8.92 -14.52
CA PRO A 27 20.09 -8.72 -14.57
C PRO A 27 19.34 -9.56 -13.53
N VAL A 28 19.83 -10.77 -13.24
CA VAL A 28 19.15 -11.73 -12.37
C VAL A 28 19.61 -11.62 -10.93
N GLY A 29 20.92 -11.71 -10.69
CA GLY A 29 21.51 -11.76 -9.35
C GLY A 29 21.86 -10.40 -8.77
N LYS A 30 21.76 -9.31 -9.54
CA LYS A 30 22.02 -7.91 -9.14
C LYS A 30 23.45 -7.59 -8.66
N GLU A 31 24.33 -8.58 -8.59
CA GLU A 31 25.75 -8.40 -8.25
C GLU A 31 26.52 -7.71 -9.39
N PRO A 32 27.58 -6.94 -9.09
CA PRO A 32 28.48 -6.40 -10.10
C PRO A 32 29.04 -7.53 -10.97
N ILE A 33 29.06 -7.32 -12.28
CA ILE A 33 29.73 -8.25 -13.17
C ILE A 33 31.21 -7.87 -13.28
N ASP A 34 32.08 -8.87 -13.35
CA ASP A 34 33.50 -8.68 -13.62
C ASP A 34 33.88 -9.30 -14.98
N ASN A 35 35.11 -9.05 -15.43
CA ASN A 35 35.59 -9.51 -16.73
C ASN A 35 35.78 -11.04 -16.83
N LYS A 36 35.39 -11.80 -15.79
CA LYS A 36 35.42 -13.27 -15.71
C LYS A 36 34.02 -13.88 -15.65
N THR A 37 32.99 -13.06 -15.60
CA THR A 37 31.59 -13.50 -15.57
C THR A 37 31.13 -14.09 -16.91
N PRO A 38 30.24 -15.09 -16.91
CA PRO A 38 29.62 -15.59 -18.14
C PRO A 38 28.74 -14.51 -18.79
N THR A 39 28.71 -14.50 -20.13
CA THR A 39 27.83 -13.62 -20.90
C THR A 39 26.82 -14.43 -21.72
N ILE A 40 25.72 -13.77 -22.11
CA ILE A 40 24.73 -14.29 -23.05
C ILE A 40 24.40 -13.26 -24.12
N LYS A 41 24.17 -13.71 -25.35
CA LYS A 41 23.73 -12.83 -26.44
C LYS A 41 22.22 -12.69 -26.46
N TYR A 42 21.74 -11.44 -26.50
CA TYR A 42 20.33 -11.11 -26.70
C TYR A 42 20.20 -9.82 -27.52
N GLU A 43 19.37 -9.83 -28.56
CA GLU A 43 19.17 -8.69 -29.48
C GLU A 43 20.48 -8.07 -30.01
N GLY A 44 21.50 -8.91 -30.26
CA GLY A 44 22.80 -8.47 -30.78
C GLY A 44 23.76 -7.89 -29.73
N HIS A 45 23.39 -7.86 -28.46
CA HIS A 45 24.20 -7.37 -27.35
C HIS A 45 24.70 -8.50 -26.45
N GLU A 46 25.90 -8.33 -25.89
CA GLU A 46 26.45 -9.20 -24.85
C GLU A 46 25.92 -8.75 -23.49
N ILE A 47 25.31 -9.66 -22.75
CA ILE A 47 24.74 -9.44 -21.42
C ILE A 47 25.54 -10.26 -20.40
N GLY A 48 26.28 -9.61 -19.52
CA GLY A 48 27.05 -10.25 -18.46
C GLY A 48 26.19 -10.70 -17.28
N LEU A 49 26.60 -11.79 -16.64
CA LEU A 49 25.81 -12.52 -15.65
C LEU A 49 26.69 -12.93 -14.46
N CYS A 50 26.25 -12.70 -13.23
CA CYS A 50 27.06 -13.08 -12.06
C CYS A 50 27.23 -14.60 -11.86
N CYS A 51 26.44 -15.44 -12.55
CA CYS A 51 26.44 -16.88 -12.37
C CYS A 51 26.07 -17.65 -13.66
N PRO A 52 26.58 -18.89 -13.88
CA PRO A 52 26.22 -19.69 -15.06
C PRO A 52 24.71 -19.96 -15.23
N GLY A 53 23.96 -20.10 -14.13
CA GLY A 53 22.50 -20.32 -14.18
C GLY A 53 21.67 -19.05 -14.42
N CYS A 54 22.30 -17.89 -14.43
CA CYS A 54 21.60 -16.62 -14.56
C CYS A 54 21.18 -16.35 -16.02
N GLY A 55 21.84 -16.97 -17.01
CA GLY A 55 21.52 -16.80 -18.43
C GLY A 55 20.19 -17.43 -18.82
N GLU A 56 19.92 -18.65 -18.34
CA GLU A 56 18.63 -19.31 -18.54
C GLU A 56 17.49 -18.54 -17.89
N LYS A 57 17.71 -18.02 -16.67
CA LYS A 57 16.74 -17.17 -15.97
C LYS A 57 16.45 -15.88 -16.73
N PHE A 58 17.47 -15.24 -17.30
CA PHE A 58 17.32 -14.05 -18.13
C PHE A 58 16.51 -14.35 -19.40
N LEU A 59 16.77 -15.46 -20.09
CA LEU A 59 15.96 -15.90 -21.23
C LEU A 59 14.55 -16.38 -20.86
N GLY A 60 14.33 -16.76 -19.60
CA GLY A 60 13.01 -17.15 -19.08
C GLY A 60 12.09 -15.97 -18.73
N TRP A 61 12.61 -14.73 -18.71
CA TRP A 61 11.76 -13.53 -18.56
C TRP A 61 10.78 -13.37 -19.72
N ASP A 62 9.79 -12.50 -19.60
CA ASP A 62 9.05 -12.05 -20.75
C ASP A 62 9.92 -11.15 -21.66
N GLU A 63 9.53 -11.02 -22.92
CA GLU A 63 10.32 -10.28 -23.92
C GLU A 63 10.38 -8.78 -23.63
N GLN A 64 9.29 -8.20 -23.13
CA GLN A 64 9.22 -6.79 -22.78
C GLN A 64 10.28 -6.45 -21.72
N ARG A 65 10.36 -7.26 -20.66
CA ARG A 65 11.32 -7.10 -19.58
C ARG A 65 12.77 -7.22 -20.06
N ARG A 66 13.08 -8.16 -20.96
CA ARG A 66 14.43 -8.27 -21.54
C ARG A 66 14.77 -7.05 -22.40
N ASN A 67 13.85 -6.59 -23.23
CA ASN A 67 14.05 -5.44 -24.11
C ASN A 67 14.26 -4.15 -23.31
N GLU A 68 13.53 -3.99 -22.21
CA GLU A 68 13.72 -2.87 -21.28
C GLU A 68 15.09 -2.91 -20.60
N PHE A 69 15.54 -4.09 -20.13
CA PHE A 69 16.87 -4.24 -19.56
C PHE A 69 17.98 -3.82 -20.54
N VAL A 70 17.91 -4.29 -21.79
CA VAL A 70 18.88 -3.90 -22.84
C VAL A 70 18.91 -2.38 -23.04
N LYS A 71 17.73 -1.76 -23.12
CA LYS A 71 17.60 -0.30 -23.27
C LYS A 71 18.27 0.46 -22.13
N LEU A 72 18.13 -0.01 -20.89
CA LEU A 72 18.73 0.62 -19.70
C LEU A 72 20.24 0.40 -19.64
N ALA A 73 20.70 -0.80 -19.99
CA ALA A 73 22.13 -1.14 -20.04
C ALA A 73 22.89 -0.29 -21.07
N LEU A 74 22.35 -0.16 -22.29
CA LEU A 74 22.94 0.72 -23.31
C LEU A 74 22.97 2.20 -22.89
N ALA A 75 22.02 2.63 -22.06
CA ALA A 75 21.98 3.99 -21.54
C ALA A 75 22.94 4.22 -20.36
N GLY A 76 23.63 3.19 -19.86
CA GLY A 76 24.42 3.26 -18.62
C GLY A 76 23.58 3.65 -17.40
N LYS A 77 22.26 3.49 -17.50
CA LYS A 77 21.26 3.74 -16.44
C LYS A 77 20.73 2.42 -15.91
N GLU A 78 21.62 1.44 -15.88
CA GLU A 78 21.37 0.19 -15.22
C GLU A 78 21.05 0.51 -13.78
N PRO A 79 19.87 0.15 -13.30
CA PRO A 79 19.57 0.38 -11.93
C PRO A 79 20.62 -0.37 -11.08
N ARG A 80 21.22 0.26 -10.05
CA ARG A 80 20.87 -0.28 -8.73
C ARG A 80 19.36 -0.12 -8.73
N LEU A 81 18.60 -1.20 -8.65
CA LEU A 81 17.12 -1.16 -8.74
C LEU A 81 16.53 -0.22 -7.68
N GLU A 82 16.66 1.08 -7.92
CA GLU A 82 16.24 2.20 -7.09
C GLU A 82 15.79 3.35 -7.98
N GLU A 83 16.46 3.75 -9.09
CA GLU A 83 15.98 4.95 -9.82
C GLU A 83 16.16 4.96 -11.35
N VAL A 84 15.25 4.32 -12.09
CA VAL A 84 14.68 4.92 -13.33
C VAL A 84 13.19 4.59 -13.38
N SER A 85 12.39 5.60 -13.10
CA SER A 85 10.93 5.60 -13.11
C SER A 85 10.36 5.64 -14.52
N HIS A 86 9.43 4.74 -14.84
CA HIS A 86 8.18 5.10 -15.50
C HIS A 86 7.06 4.55 -14.62
N GLU A 87 6.43 5.50 -13.94
CA GLU A 87 5.33 5.37 -12.99
C GLU A 87 5.68 4.61 -11.71
N ALA A 88 5.49 5.30 -10.59
CA ALA A 88 5.48 4.71 -9.27
C ALA A 88 4.42 3.60 -9.23
N GLN A 89 4.81 2.38 -9.58
CA GLN A 89 4.43 1.25 -8.76
C GLN A 89 5.20 1.46 -7.46
N VAL A 90 4.56 2.18 -6.55
CA VAL A 90 4.56 1.79 -5.14
C VAL A 90 4.47 0.27 -5.21
N GLU A 91 5.55 -0.46 -4.89
CA GLU A 91 5.41 -1.85 -4.48
C GLU A 91 4.31 -1.78 -3.43
N PRO A 92 3.12 -2.30 -3.71
CA PRO A 92 2.04 -2.05 -2.80
C PRO A 92 2.48 -2.70 -1.52
N ALA A 93 2.31 -1.97 -0.41
CA ALA A 93 2.44 -2.56 0.90
C ALA A 93 1.81 -3.97 0.84
N PRO A 94 2.45 -5.03 1.40
CA PRO A 94 1.95 -6.40 1.34
C PRO A 94 0.42 -6.41 1.39
N GLY A 95 -0.20 -6.74 0.24
CA GLY A 95 -1.59 -6.37 -0.06
C GLY A 95 -1.97 -6.15 -1.54
N ALA A 96 -1.01 -6.03 -2.48
CA ALA A 96 -1.37 -6.04 -3.91
C ALA A 96 -1.28 -7.38 -4.63
N GLY A 97 -0.85 -8.43 -3.95
CA GLY A 97 -1.30 -9.76 -4.28
C GLY A 97 -2.45 -10.08 -3.32
N GLU A 98 -3.70 -9.99 -3.79
CA GLU A 98 -4.90 -10.50 -3.09
C GLU A 98 -5.50 -9.65 -1.93
N GLY A 99 -5.68 -8.35 -2.13
CA GLY A 99 -6.67 -7.53 -1.38
C GLY A 99 -6.19 -6.95 -0.04
N TYR A 100 -7.05 -6.19 0.64
CA TYR A 100 -6.75 -5.59 1.94
C TYR A 100 -7.22 -6.49 3.09
N PRO A 101 -6.56 -6.44 4.27
CA PRO A 101 -6.92 -7.28 5.40
C PRO A 101 -8.39 -7.12 5.81
N PHE A 102 -9.01 -8.20 6.26
CA PHE A 102 -10.32 -8.13 6.91
C PHE A 102 -10.17 -7.57 8.33
N THR A 103 -10.72 -6.38 8.57
CA THR A 103 -10.49 -5.57 9.79
C THR A 103 -11.66 -5.57 10.78
N LEU A 104 -12.75 -6.26 10.49
CA LEU A 104 -13.90 -6.37 11.41
C LEU A 104 -13.63 -7.43 12.47
N THR A 105 -14.01 -7.15 13.72
CA THR A 105 -13.83 -8.07 14.86
C THR A 105 -15.04 -8.98 15.08
N THR A 106 -16.17 -8.70 14.41
CA THR A 106 -17.39 -9.50 14.52
C THR A 106 -17.61 -10.34 13.27
N CYS A 107 -18.11 -11.57 13.46
CA CYS A 107 -18.54 -12.43 12.36
C CYS A 107 -19.69 -11.75 11.59
N PRO A 108 -19.60 -11.54 10.27
CA PRO A 108 -20.63 -10.86 9.50
C PRO A 108 -21.94 -11.66 9.44
N VAL A 109 -21.86 -12.99 9.60
CA VAL A 109 -23.01 -13.89 9.60
C VAL A 109 -23.67 -13.96 10.97
N ALA A 110 -22.91 -14.33 12.00
CA ALA A 110 -23.44 -14.56 13.35
C ALA A 110 -23.59 -13.29 14.21
N GLY A 111 -22.79 -12.25 13.95
CA GLY A 111 -22.86 -10.96 14.63
C GLY A 111 -22.16 -10.88 16.00
N HIS A 112 -21.57 -11.97 16.50
CA HIS A 112 -20.71 -11.96 17.70
C HIS A 112 -19.22 -11.87 17.33
N GLU A 113 -18.36 -11.77 18.33
CA GLU A 113 -16.89 -11.76 18.16
C GLU A 113 -16.43 -12.93 17.29
N ILE A 114 -15.52 -12.64 16.37
CA ILE A 114 -15.09 -13.55 15.30
C ILE A 114 -14.21 -14.69 15.81
N ASP A 115 -13.52 -14.49 16.93
CA ASP A 115 -12.65 -15.46 17.59
C ASP A 115 -13.34 -16.22 18.72
N HIS A 116 -14.66 -16.02 18.90
CA HIS A 116 -15.43 -16.66 19.97
C HIS A 116 -15.33 -18.19 19.97
N GLU A 117 -15.20 -18.80 18.78
CA GLU A 117 -15.10 -20.25 18.60
C GLU A 117 -13.66 -20.74 18.31
N GLY A 118 -12.66 -19.87 18.45
CA GLY A 118 -11.25 -20.19 18.20
C GLY A 118 -10.66 -19.40 17.02
N GLU A 119 -9.76 -20.03 16.26
CA GLU A 119 -9.16 -19.38 15.09
C GLU A 119 -10.22 -19.15 14.00
N PRO A 120 -10.39 -17.90 13.51
CA PRO A 120 -11.37 -17.60 12.47
C PRO A 120 -11.12 -18.37 11.17
N VAL A 121 -12.20 -18.80 10.53
CA VAL A 121 -12.16 -19.37 9.18
C VAL A 121 -11.94 -18.23 8.18
N VAL A 122 -10.83 -18.27 7.46
CA VAL A 122 -10.46 -17.28 6.44
C VAL A 122 -10.87 -17.80 5.06
N TYR A 123 -11.56 -16.97 4.28
CA TYR A 123 -11.99 -17.29 2.93
C TYR A 123 -11.73 -16.11 1.99
N VAL A 124 -11.30 -16.38 0.76
CA VAL A 124 -11.13 -15.35 -0.26
C VAL A 124 -12.27 -15.43 -1.27
N HIS A 125 -13.02 -14.35 -1.39
CA HIS A 125 -14.08 -14.19 -2.37
C HIS A 125 -13.74 -13.03 -3.31
N GLU A 126 -13.52 -13.28 -4.60
CA GLU A 126 -13.22 -12.24 -5.60
C GLU A 126 -12.02 -11.33 -5.26
N GLY A 127 -10.99 -11.91 -4.62
CA GLY A 127 -9.80 -11.18 -4.17
C GLY A 127 -10.03 -10.32 -2.92
N ARG A 128 -11.12 -10.58 -2.20
CA ARG A 128 -11.44 -10.01 -0.89
C ARG A 128 -11.29 -11.09 0.18
N GLU A 129 -10.48 -10.83 1.20
CA GLU A 129 -10.46 -11.65 2.41
C GLU A 129 -11.75 -11.44 3.20
N VAL A 130 -12.40 -12.52 3.63
CA VAL A 130 -13.54 -12.52 4.54
C VAL A 130 -13.27 -13.54 5.63
N LYS A 131 -13.60 -13.18 6.87
CA LYS A 131 -13.40 -14.06 8.02
C LYS A 131 -14.74 -14.41 8.67
N PHE A 132 -14.82 -15.62 9.20
CA PHE A 132 -15.99 -16.15 9.90
C PHE A 132 -15.57 -16.82 11.21
N CYS A 133 -16.47 -16.84 12.19
CA CYS A 133 -16.21 -17.53 13.45
C CYS A 133 -16.18 -19.06 13.31
N CYS A 134 -16.83 -19.63 12.29
CA CYS A 134 -16.94 -21.08 12.11
C CYS A 134 -17.29 -21.46 10.65
N GLU A 135 -17.19 -22.75 10.35
CA GLU A 135 -17.50 -23.31 9.02
C GLU A 135 -18.97 -23.11 8.63
N ASP A 136 -19.91 -23.25 9.56
CA ASP A 136 -21.35 -23.00 9.30
C ASP A 136 -21.62 -21.57 8.81
N CYS A 137 -20.84 -20.60 9.30
CA CYS A 137 -20.94 -19.22 8.83
C CYS A 137 -20.35 -19.06 7.43
N LEU A 138 -19.26 -19.75 7.10
CA LEU A 138 -18.73 -19.80 5.74
C LEU A 138 -19.75 -20.42 4.77
N GLU A 139 -20.40 -21.52 5.15
CA GLU A 139 -21.43 -22.16 4.30
C GLU A 139 -22.60 -21.22 4.02
N LYS A 140 -23.08 -20.49 5.04
CA LYS A 140 -24.13 -19.47 4.87
C LYS A 140 -23.67 -18.34 3.95
N PHE A 141 -22.43 -17.87 4.10
CA PHE A 141 -21.86 -16.88 3.21
C PHE A 141 -21.82 -17.36 1.75
N GLN A 142 -21.38 -18.60 1.51
CA GLN A 142 -21.33 -19.16 0.17
C GLN A 142 -22.71 -19.35 -0.48
N ALA A 143 -23.76 -19.52 0.34
CA ALA A 143 -25.13 -19.63 -0.15
C ALA A 143 -25.72 -18.27 -0.61
N ASP A 144 -25.27 -17.15 -0.05
CA ASP A 144 -25.75 -15.80 -0.38
C ASP A 144 -24.65 -14.74 -0.15
N PRO A 145 -23.60 -14.71 -0.98
CA PRO A 145 -22.45 -13.83 -0.74
C PRO A 145 -22.83 -12.35 -0.80
N ASP A 146 -23.72 -11.95 -1.72
CA ASP A 146 -24.11 -10.56 -1.92
C ASP A 146 -24.75 -9.95 -0.67
N GLN A 147 -25.64 -10.70 0.01
CA GLN A 147 -26.26 -10.23 1.24
C GLN A 147 -25.23 -9.95 2.34
N TYR A 148 -24.25 -10.84 2.52
CA TYR A 148 -23.25 -10.68 3.57
C TYR A 148 -22.16 -9.68 3.20
N LEU A 149 -21.78 -9.58 1.92
CA LEU A 149 -20.85 -8.56 1.44
C LEU A 149 -21.41 -7.15 1.66
N ALA A 150 -22.71 -6.93 1.40
CA ALA A 150 -23.36 -5.65 1.68
C ALA A 150 -23.27 -5.27 3.17
N LYS A 151 -23.49 -6.22 4.08
CA LYS A 151 -23.35 -6.00 5.53
C LYS A 151 -21.90 -5.74 5.95
N ILE A 152 -20.94 -6.44 5.35
CA ILE A 152 -19.51 -6.19 5.60
C ILE A 152 -19.13 -4.80 5.12
N ASP A 153 -19.62 -4.38 3.95
CA ASP A 153 -19.32 -3.06 3.37
C ASP A 153 -19.86 -1.93 4.25
N GLU A 154 -21.08 -2.06 4.75
CA GLU A 154 -21.66 -1.10 5.72
C GLU A 154 -20.76 -0.94 6.95
N GLN A 155 -20.31 -2.05 7.54
CA GLN A 155 -19.43 -2.02 8.72
C GLN A 155 -18.04 -1.45 8.41
N MET A 156 -17.48 -1.77 7.23
CA MET A 156 -16.19 -1.23 6.80
C MET A 156 -16.28 0.27 6.49
N ILE A 157 -17.41 0.75 5.96
CA ILE A 157 -17.67 2.17 5.79
C ILE A 157 -17.70 2.84 7.16
N GLU A 158 -18.46 2.33 8.13
CA GLU A 158 -18.53 2.89 9.48
C GLU A 158 -17.15 2.93 10.16
N GLN A 159 -16.38 1.85 10.04
CA GLN A 159 -15.04 1.76 10.62
C GLN A 159 -14.03 2.71 9.95
N GLN A 160 -14.06 2.84 8.62
CA GLN A 160 -12.99 3.51 7.88
C GLN A 160 -13.31 4.97 7.53
N ALA A 161 -14.58 5.38 7.48
CA ALA A 161 -14.96 6.74 7.10
C ALA A 161 -14.39 7.78 8.06
N MET A 162 -14.38 7.49 9.37
CA MET A 162 -13.81 8.38 10.39
C MET A 162 -12.30 8.61 10.26
N HIS A 163 -11.63 7.78 9.45
CA HIS A 163 -10.19 7.81 9.24
C HIS A 163 -9.80 8.24 7.83
N TYR A 164 -10.76 8.60 6.98
CA TYR A 164 -10.50 8.96 5.59
C TYR A 164 -9.84 10.36 5.51
N PRO A 165 -8.59 10.48 5.01
CA PRO A 165 -7.82 11.72 5.17
C PRO A 165 -8.06 12.76 4.06
N LEU A 166 -8.83 12.43 3.02
CA LEU A 166 -9.07 13.31 1.88
C LEU A 166 -10.49 13.89 1.91
N SER A 167 -10.62 15.17 1.58
CA SER A 167 -11.90 15.86 1.38
C SER A 167 -12.23 16.11 -0.10
N THR A 168 -11.37 15.64 -1.02
CA THR A 168 -11.55 15.78 -2.47
C THR A 168 -11.48 14.43 -3.17
N CYS A 169 -12.24 14.29 -4.26
CA CYS A 169 -12.28 13.07 -5.05
C CYS A 169 -10.96 12.85 -5.77
N ILE A 170 -10.40 11.65 -5.66
CA ILE A 170 -9.11 11.31 -6.27
C ILE A 170 -9.14 11.35 -7.81
N ILE A 171 -10.31 11.19 -8.42
CA ILE A 171 -10.49 11.19 -9.88
C ILE A 171 -10.72 12.61 -10.41
N SER A 172 -11.76 13.31 -9.93
CA SER A 172 -12.13 14.64 -10.45
C SER A 172 -11.43 15.82 -9.77
N GLY A 173 -10.96 15.64 -8.52
CA GLY A 173 -10.48 16.73 -7.67
C GLY A 173 -11.58 17.56 -7.01
N GLU A 174 -12.85 17.26 -7.27
CA GLU A 174 -14.00 17.97 -6.67
C GLU A 174 -14.15 17.63 -5.18
N SER A 175 -14.84 18.49 -4.44
CA SER A 175 -15.16 18.24 -3.04
C SER A 175 -15.98 16.96 -2.87
N LEU A 176 -15.66 16.16 -1.86
CA LEU A 176 -16.49 15.05 -1.39
C LEU A 176 -17.58 15.52 -0.40
N MET A 177 -17.52 16.78 -0.01
CA MET A 177 -18.20 17.34 1.14
C MET A 177 -19.06 18.53 0.73
N GLU A 178 -20.27 18.59 1.29
CA GLU A 178 -21.18 19.74 1.23
C GLU A 178 -21.70 20.01 2.66
N ASP A 179 -21.54 21.25 3.13
CA ASP A 179 -21.90 21.65 4.51
C ASP A 179 -21.35 20.72 5.61
N GLY A 180 -20.11 20.24 5.42
CA GLY A 180 -19.45 19.33 6.37
C GLY A 180 -19.98 17.89 6.34
N LYS A 181 -20.87 17.55 5.41
CA LYS A 181 -21.39 16.19 5.23
C LYS A 181 -20.82 15.59 3.97
N PHE A 182 -20.54 14.30 4.00
CA PHE A 182 -20.26 13.56 2.79
C PHE A 182 -21.52 13.39 1.95
N THR A 183 -21.42 13.76 0.68
CA THR A 183 -22.51 13.63 -0.30
C THR A 183 -22.14 12.73 -1.48
N GLY A 184 -20.95 12.14 -1.43
CA GLY A 184 -20.41 11.30 -2.48
C GLY A 184 -20.88 9.84 -2.43
N VAL A 185 -20.14 9.00 -3.15
CA VAL A 185 -20.33 7.55 -3.23
C VAL A 185 -19.18 6.85 -2.50
N ASN A 186 -19.53 5.96 -1.56
CA ASN A 186 -18.59 5.06 -0.92
C ASN A 186 -18.51 3.76 -1.72
N VAL A 187 -17.29 3.29 -1.97
CA VAL A 187 -17.02 1.98 -2.59
C VAL A 187 -16.06 1.24 -1.67
N VAL A 188 -16.40 0.02 -1.27
CA VAL A 188 -15.48 -0.86 -0.55
C VAL A 188 -14.84 -1.81 -1.55
N TYR A 189 -13.57 -1.56 -1.89
CA TYR A 189 -12.81 -2.39 -2.82
C TYR A 189 -11.86 -3.30 -2.06
N ARG A 190 -12.14 -4.60 -2.06
CA ARG A 190 -11.32 -5.63 -1.41
C ARG A 190 -10.98 -5.30 0.05
N ASN A 191 -11.98 -4.87 0.83
CA ASN A 191 -11.89 -4.41 2.23
C ASN A 191 -11.35 -3.00 2.47
N ARG A 192 -11.13 -2.21 1.43
CA ARG A 192 -10.74 -0.81 1.58
C ARG A 192 -11.83 0.14 1.13
N LEU A 193 -12.19 1.08 1.99
CA LEU A 193 -13.05 2.19 1.65
C LEU A 193 -12.34 3.16 0.70
N VAL A 194 -12.97 3.43 -0.44
CA VAL A 194 -12.62 4.49 -1.40
C VAL A 194 -13.85 5.38 -1.59
N ARG A 195 -13.64 6.70 -1.64
CA ARG A 195 -14.73 7.69 -1.70
C ARG A 195 -14.63 8.53 -2.97
N PHE A 196 -15.76 8.73 -3.62
CA PHE A 196 -15.88 9.48 -4.88
C PHE A 196 -16.94 10.56 -4.77
N CYS A 197 -16.84 11.64 -5.55
CA CYS A 197 -17.86 12.70 -5.55
C CYS A 197 -19.17 12.25 -6.22
N CYS A 198 -19.14 11.26 -7.10
CA CYS A 198 -20.30 10.80 -7.87
C CYS A 198 -20.16 9.35 -8.38
N GLU A 199 -21.26 8.78 -8.86
CA GLU A 199 -21.33 7.42 -9.45
C GLU A 199 -20.43 7.28 -10.68
N ASP A 200 -20.31 8.31 -11.51
CA ASP A 200 -19.43 8.27 -12.69
C ASP A 200 -17.95 8.08 -12.31
N CYS A 201 -17.51 8.67 -11.20
CA CYS A 201 -16.16 8.46 -10.69
C CYS A 201 -16.01 7.05 -10.10
N ALA A 202 -17.00 6.54 -9.37
CA ALA A 202 -17.00 5.15 -8.91
C ALA A 202 -16.94 4.16 -10.09
N GLY A 203 -17.72 4.36 -11.15
CA GLY A 203 -17.69 3.52 -12.34
C GLY A 203 -16.39 3.63 -13.17
N LYS A 204 -15.68 4.76 -13.10
CA LYS A 204 -14.32 4.88 -13.66
C LYS A 204 -13.32 4.06 -12.85
N PHE A 205 -13.45 4.09 -11.53
CA PHE A 205 -12.61 3.30 -10.63
C PHE A 205 -12.76 1.80 -10.89
N GLU A 206 -13.96 1.29 -11.10
CA GLU A 206 -14.19 -0.14 -11.40
C GLU A 206 -13.47 -0.63 -12.67
N LYS A 207 -13.27 0.27 -13.65
CA LYS A 207 -12.60 -0.07 -14.93
C LYS A 207 -11.08 -0.10 -14.81
N ASP A 208 -10.52 0.69 -13.91
CA ASP A 208 -9.08 0.78 -13.69
C ASP A 208 -8.77 1.08 -12.21
N PRO A 209 -8.99 0.10 -11.32
CA PRO A 209 -8.81 0.32 -9.89
C PRO A 209 -7.34 0.50 -9.54
N GLY A 210 -6.41 -0.14 -10.25
CA GLY A 210 -4.98 -0.12 -9.95
C GLY A 210 -4.39 1.28 -10.01
N ALA A 211 -4.59 2.01 -11.12
CA ALA A 211 -4.06 3.36 -11.26
C ALA A 211 -4.67 4.34 -10.24
N VAL A 212 -5.97 4.20 -9.96
CA VAL A 212 -6.66 5.04 -8.98
C VAL A 212 -6.19 4.76 -7.55
N LEU A 213 -5.98 3.49 -7.19
CA LEU A 213 -5.45 3.11 -5.87
C LEU A 213 -4.03 3.63 -5.66
N ALA A 214 -3.14 3.49 -6.64
CA ALA A 214 -1.78 4.02 -6.54
C ALA A 214 -1.76 5.55 -6.33
N LYS A 215 -2.63 6.27 -7.07
CA LYS A 215 -2.80 7.71 -6.89
C LYS A 215 -3.38 8.05 -5.51
N LEU A 216 -4.36 7.27 -5.05
CA LEU A 216 -5.00 7.44 -3.75
C LEU A 216 -4.01 7.23 -2.61
N ASP A 217 -3.18 6.18 -2.67
CA ASP A 217 -2.17 5.87 -1.67
C ASP A 217 -1.21 7.01 -1.47
N LYS A 218 -0.63 7.49 -2.58
CA LYS A 218 0.27 8.63 -2.55
C LYS A 218 -0.39 9.85 -1.89
N ALA A 219 -1.62 10.19 -2.29
CA ALA A 219 -2.34 11.33 -1.73
C ALA A 219 -2.65 11.17 -0.23
N MET A 220 -3.09 9.98 0.19
CA MET A 220 -3.39 9.68 1.59
C MET A 220 -2.15 9.70 2.47
N ILE A 221 -1.03 9.17 1.98
CA ILE A 221 0.25 9.17 2.69
C ILE A 221 0.74 10.62 2.82
N GLU A 222 0.76 11.40 1.74
CA GLU A 222 1.19 12.80 1.75
C GLU A 222 0.34 13.66 2.70
N ALA A 223 -0.99 13.44 2.72
CA ALA A 223 -1.90 14.12 3.63
C ALA A 223 -1.66 13.78 5.12
N GLN A 224 -1.02 12.64 5.40
CA GLN A 224 -0.83 12.16 6.77
C GLN A 224 0.61 12.30 7.28
N ARG A 225 1.60 12.27 6.41
CA ARG A 225 3.01 12.20 6.80
C ARG A 225 3.45 13.35 7.69
N ALA A 226 2.99 14.57 7.41
CA ALA A 226 3.42 15.77 8.13
C ALA A 226 2.95 15.82 9.59
N SER A 227 1.81 15.20 9.91
CA SER A 227 1.20 15.18 11.23
C SER A 227 1.39 13.86 11.98
N TYR A 228 2.15 12.92 11.41
CA TYR A 228 2.40 11.63 12.03
C TYR A 228 3.10 11.80 13.40
N PRO A 229 2.58 11.20 14.49
CA PRO A 229 2.94 11.60 15.85
C PRO A 229 4.20 10.92 16.37
N LEU A 230 4.63 9.83 15.72
CA LEU A 230 5.78 9.05 16.15
C LEU A 230 7.02 9.38 15.32
N GLN A 231 8.16 9.54 16.01
CA GLN A 231 9.50 9.57 15.38
C GLN A 231 10.16 8.18 15.39
N THR A 232 9.51 7.19 16.00
CA THR A 232 9.97 5.81 16.09
C THR A 232 9.01 4.86 15.39
N CYS A 233 9.53 3.71 14.96
CA CYS A 233 8.76 2.62 14.40
C CYS A 233 7.74 2.13 15.43
N VAL A 234 6.46 2.11 15.06
CA VAL A 234 5.37 1.67 15.96
C VAL A 234 5.56 0.22 16.45
N VAL A 235 6.24 -0.59 15.65
CA VAL A 235 6.47 -2.02 15.92
C VAL A 235 7.72 -2.25 16.77
N SER A 236 8.89 -1.77 16.31
CA SER A 236 10.18 -2.06 16.98
C SER A 236 10.56 -1.04 18.05
N GLY A 237 10.03 0.19 17.97
CA GLY A 237 10.44 1.32 18.81
C GLY A 237 11.75 1.99 18.39
N GLU A 238 12.40 1.51 17.33
CA GLU A 238 13.62 2.11 16.78
C GLU A 238 13.33 3.41 16.02
N GLU A 239 14.31 4.29 15.86
CA GLU A 239 14.15 5.56 15.15
C GLU A 239 13.79 5.36 13.68
N LEU A 240 12.78 6.09 13.20
CA LEU A 240 12.45 6.16 11.78
C LEU A 240 13.56 6.93 11.06
N GLY A 241 14.04 6.40 9.92
CA GLY A 241 15.19 6.96 9.22
C GLY A 241 16.54 6.30 9.57
N GLY A 242 16.63 5.62 10.72
CA GLY A 242 17.86 4.95 11.16
C GLY A 242 18.25 3.73 10.32
N MET A 243 17.29 3.12 9.63
CA MET A 243 17.47 1.98 8.74
C MET A 243 17.24 2.33 7.25
N GLY A 244 17.36 3.62 6.89
CA GLY A 244 17.00 4.12 5.56
C GLY A 244 15.63 4.80 5.56
N GLU A 245 15.06 5.02 4.37
CA GLU A 245 13.74 5.63 4.26
C GLU A 245 12.68 4.76 4.96
N PRO A 246 11.83 5.34 5.82
CA PRO A 246 10.77 4.59 6.49
C PRO A 246 9.85 3.90 5.50
N VAL A 247 9.50 2.65 5.80
CA VAL A 247 8.49 1.92 5.05
C VAL A 247 7.11 2.42 5.49
N GLU A 248 6.28 2.84 4.54
CA GLU A 248 4.97 3.43 4.78
C GLU A 248 3.87 2.50 4.24
N MET A 249 2.85 2.25 5.05
CA MET A 249 1.69 1.42 4.69
C MET A 249 0.41 2.16 5.09
N LEU A 250 -0.68 1.90 4.37
CA LEU A 250 -2.02 2.31 4.79
C LEU A 250 -2.76 1.12 5.38
N TYR A 251 -3.25 1.27 6.61
CA TYR A 251 -4.15 0.32 7.27
C TYR A 251 -5.44 1.03 7.64
N MET A 252 -6.59 0.59 7.10
CA MET A 252 -7.88 1.28 7.25
C MET A 252 -7.82 2.76 6.81
N ASN A 253 -7.12 3.05 5.71
CA ASN A 253 -6.82 4.40 5.20
C ASN A 253 -5.92 5.27 6.11
N ARG A 254 -5.34 4.70 7.17
CA ARG A 254 -4.45 5.40 8.09
C ARG A 254 -2.99 5.07 7.82
N LEU A 255 -2.14 6.09 7.84
CA LEU A 255 -0.70 5.92 7.68
C LEU A 255 -0.09 5.17 8.87
N VAL A 256 0.68 4.14 8.57
CA VAL A 256 1.56 3.40 9.49
C VAL A 256 2.98 3.48 8.96
N ARG A 257 3.94 3.81 9.81
CA ARG A 257 5.35 3.95 9.42
C ARG A 257 6.22 2.97 10.20
N PHE A 258 7.12 2.32 9.48
CA PHE A 258 8.02 1.29 9.99
C PHE A 258 9.47 1.66 9.70
N CYS A 259 10.40 1.15 10.52
CA CYS A 259 11.84 1.28 10.22
C CYS A 259 12.28 0.37 9.07
N CYS A 260 11.60 -0.78 8.84
CA CYS A 260 11.91 -1.72 7.76
C CYS A 260 10.71 -2.63 7.43
N GLU A 261 10.78 -3.35 6.31
CA GLU A 261 9.72 -4.25 5.83
C GLU A 261 9.40 -5.39 6.80
N MET A 262 10.39 -5.86 7.56
CA MET A 262 10.22 -6.95 8.53
C MET A 262 9.23 -6.59 9.66
N CYS A 263 8.99 -5.29 9.90
CA CYS A 263 7.99 -4.84 10.86
C CYS A 263 6.55 -5.02 10.37
N ILE A 264 6.32 -5.13 9.06
CA ILE A 264 4.97 -5.31 8.50
C ILE A 264 4.38 -6.64 8.96
N GLY A 265 5.11 -7.74 8.81
CA GLY A 265 4.62 -9.07 9.24
C GLY A 265 4.43 -9.19 10.77
N LYS A 266 5.02 -8.30 11.57
CA LYS A 266 4.70 -8.20 13.01
C LYS A 266 3.45 -7.37 13.24
N PHE A 267 3.28 -6.27 12.49
CA PHE A 267 2.09 -5.44 12.51
C PHE A 267 0.83 -6.24 12.18
N GLU A 268 0.87 -7.05 11.12
CA GLU A 268 -0.26 -7.87 10.66
C GLU A 268 -0.74 -8.91 11.68
N LYS A 269 0.10 -9.30 12.63
CA LYS A 269 -0.27 -10.25 13.68
C LYS A 269 -1.14 -9.64 14.78
N ASP A 270 -1.00 -8.34 15.02
CA ASP A 270 -1.77 -7.63 16.03
C ASP A 270 -1.91 -6.15 15.65
N PRO A 271 -2.60 -5.85 14.53
CA PRO A 271 -2.69 -4.48 14.04
C PRO A 271 -3.43 -3.59 15.03
N ALA A 272 -4.41 -4.13 15.76
CA ALA A 272 -5.16 -3.40 16.78
C ALA A 272 -4.25 -2.81 17.88
N ALA A 273 -3.31 -3.61 18.42
CA ALA A 273 -2.40 -3.11 19.44
C ALA A 273 -1.46 -2.01 18.90
N PHE A 274 -0.97 -2.12 17.67
CA PHE A 274 -0.11 -1.09 17.08
C PHE A 274 -0.88 0.18 16.70
N MET A 275 -2.11 0.05 16.19
CA MET A 275 -2.96 1.20 15.92
C MET A 275 -3.32 1.95 17.21
N ALA A 276 -3.58 1.24 18.30
CA ALA A 276 -3.80 1.86 19.62
C ALA A 276 -2.59 2.67 20.11
N LYS A 277 -1.36 2.23 19.81
CA LYS A 277 -0.14 3.02 20.11
C LYS A 277 -0.07 4.31 19.30
N ILE A 278 -0.45 4.27 18.03
CA ILE A 278 -0.52 5.47 17.18
C ILE A 278 -1.58 6.43 17.69
N ASP A 279 -2.75 5.91 18.08
CA ASP A 279 -3.83 6.71 18.67
C ASP A 279 -3.40 7.36 19.99
N ALA A 280 -2.73 6.61 20.88
CA ALA A 280 -2.20 7.16 22.12
C ALA A 280 -1.20 8.29 21.86
N ALA A 281 -0.34 8.15 20.85
CA ALA A 281 0.64 9.18 20.48
C ALA A 281 -0.03 10.46 19.92
N TYR A 282 -1.07 10.32 19.07
CA TYR A 282 -1.88 11.46 18.64
C TYR A 282 -2.56 12.13 19.83
N ALA A 283 -3.19 11.34 20.70
CA ALA A 283 -3.90 11.87 21.86
C ALA A 283 -2.96 12.66 22.78
N GLU A 284 -1.80 12.10 23.10
CA GLU A 284 -0.77 12.76 23.89
C GLU A 284 -0.31 14.09 23.25
N ALA A 285 0.01 14.08 21.96
CA ALA A 285 0.49 15.26 21.26
C ALA A 285 -0.55 16.38 21.15
N GLN A 286 -1.84 16.03 21.15
CA GLN A 286 -2.92 16.97 20.83
C GLN A 286 -3.79 17.37 22.01
N ARG A 287 -3.68 16.71 23.18
CA ARG A 287 -4.57 16.94 24.33
C ARG A 287 -4.65 18.40 24.77
N ALA A 288 -3.54 19.12 24.71
CA ALA A 288 -3.49 20.54 25.09
C ALA A 288 -4.26 21.47 24.12
N GLY A 289 -4.43 21.06 22.86
CA GLY A 289 -5.15 21.81 21.82
C GLY A 289 -6.49 21.19 21.42
N ALA A 290 -6.90 20.12 22.08
CA ALA A 290 -8.13 19.41 21.78
C ALA A 290 -9.37 20.23 22.20
N ASN A 291 -10.53 19.86 21.68
CA ASN A 291 -11.78 20.54 21.98
C ASN A 291 -12.14 20.44 23.48
N THR A 292 -12.60 21.57 24.04
CA THR A 292 -13.08 21.68 25.43
C THR A 292 -14.60 21.57 25.55
N THR A 293 -15.30 21.48 24.43
CA THR A 293 -16.76 21.33 24.36
C THR A 293 -17.07 20.14 23.48
N CYS A 294 -18.04 19.31 23.88
CA CYS A 294 -18.47 18.14 23.14
C CYS A 294 -19.07 18.55 21.79
N PRO A 295 -18.58 18.05 20.65
CA PRO A 295 -19.09 18.44 19.33
C PRO A 295 -20.49 17.86 19.02
N VAL A 296 -20.97 16.94 19.88
CA VAL A 296 -22.28 16.30 19.76
C VAL A 296 -23.30 16.97 20.68
N SER A 297 -23.03 17.05 21.99
CA SER A 297 -23.99 17.60 22.98
C SER A 297 -23.86 19.11 23.18
N GLY A 298 -22.70 19.70 22.90
CA GLY A 298 -22.39 21.10 23.23
C GLY A 298 -22.04 21.35 24.70
N GLU A 299 -21.92 20.29 25.51
CA GLU A 299 -21.53 20.40 26.92
C GLU A 299 -20.02 20.59 27.08
N ASP A 300 -19.61 21.31 28.12
CA ASP A 300 -18.21 21.47 28.48
C ASP A 300 -17.59 20.15 28.94
N LEU A 301 -16.32 19.96 28.61
CA LEU A 301 -15.56 18.73 28.86
C LEU A 301 -14.54 18.95 29.97
N ASP A 302 -14.52 18.00 30.90
CA ASP A 302 -13.51 17.90 31.95
C ASP A 302 -12.54 16.74 31.67
N ASP A 303 -11.75 16.36 32.67
CA ASP A 303 -10.74 15.29 32.57
C ASP A 303 -11.35 13.89 32.39
N SER A 304 -12.66 13.71 32.59
CA SER A 304 -13.37 12.46 32.37
C SER A 304 -13.85 12.26 30.93
N ALA A 305 -13.61 13.23 30.05
CA ALA A 305 -14.01 13.14 28.64
C ALA A 305 -13.41 11.93 27.94
N VAL A 306 -14.24 11.26 27.14
CA VAL A 306 -13.83 10.13 26.30
C VAL A 306 -13.04 10.66 25.11
N GLU A 307 -11.85 10.13 24.90
CA GLU A 307 -10.91 10.54 23.85
C GLU A 307 -10.94 9.56 22.69
N VAL A 308 -11.13 10.07 21.47
CA VAL A 308 -11.13 9.27 20.24
C VAL A 308 -10.26 9.97 19.20
N VAL A 309 -9.37 9.21 18.55
CA VAL A 309 -8.59 9.71 17.42
C VAL A 309 -9.30 9.35 16.12
N ALA A 310 -9.78 10.36 15.40
CA ALA A 310 -10.39 10.23 14.09
C ALA A 310 -9.42 10.74 13.01
N GLY A 311 -9.01 9.83 12.13
CA GLY A 311 -7.85 10.02 11.26
C GLY A 311 -6.57 10.34 12.05
N GLN A 312 -6.22 11.62 12.07
CA GLN A 312 -5.04 12.20 12.73
C GLN A 312 -5.40 13.22 13.81
N LYS A 313 -6.67 13.26 14.22
CA LYS A 313 -7.21 14.30 15.09
C LYS A 313 -7.81 13.69 16.35
N LEU A 314 -7.34 14.14 17.50
CA LEU A 314 -7.95 13.87 18.79
C LEU A 314 -9.26 14.67 18.91
N VAL A 315 -10.34 13.96 19.19
CA VAL A 315 -11.65 14.52 19.48
C VAL A 315 -12.11 14.00 20.85
N ARG A 316 -12.55 14.91 21.71
CA ARG A 316 -13.02 14.62 23.05
C ARG A 316 -14.55 14.68 23.11
N PHE A 317 -15.15 13.77 23.87
CA PHE A 317 -16.60 13.62 23.99
C PHE A 317 -17.04 13.49 25.45
N CYS A 318 -18.24 13.92 25.79
CA CYS A 318 -18.74 13.83 27.17
C CYS A 318 -19.12 12.40 27.59
N CYS A 319 -19.39 11.50 26.62
CA CYS A 319 -19.79 10.12 26.90
C CYS A 319 -19.67 9.21 25.66
N GLU A 320 -19.75 7.89 25.91
CA GLU A 320 -19.75 6.84 24.88
C GLU A 320 -20.87 6.97 23.84
N LYS A 321 -22.04 7.51 24.22
CA LYS A 321 -23.13 7.74 23.27
C LYS A 321 -22.74 8.78 22.21
N CYS A 322 -21.98 9.80 22.60
CA CYS A 322 -21.47 10.79 21.67
C CYS A 322 -20.37 10.21 20.77
N VAL A 323 -19.57 9.27 21.28
CA VAL A 323 -18.64 8.48 20.46
C VAL A 323 -19.40 7.62 19.43
N GLY A 324 -20.51 6.99 19.81
CA GLY A 324 -21.37 6.27 18.86
C GLY A 324 -21.92 7.18 17.75
N LYS A 325 -22.23 8.44 18.06
CA LYS A 325 -22.62 9.42 17.04
C LYS A 325 -21.44 9.78 16.12
N MET A 326 -20.22 9.86 16.64
CA MET A 326 -19.00 10.05 15.85
C MET A 326 -18.77 8.91 14.86
N LYS A 327 -19.01 7.66 15.24
CA LYS A 327 -18.86 6.51 14.33
C LYS A 327 -19.88 6.53 13.18
N SER A 328 -21.13 6.91 13.49
CA SER A 328 -22.21 6.96 12.49
C SER A 328 -22.19 8.19 11.58
N GLU A 329 -21.71 9.34 12.07
CA GLU A 329 -21.66 10.60 11.31
C GLU A 329 -20.30 11.31 11.44
N PRO A 330 -19.19 10.65 11.08
CA PRO A 330 -17.85 11.15 11.38
C PRO A 330 -17.55 12.48 10.70
N ASP A 331 -17.88 12.59 9.42
CA ASP A 331 -17.67 13.79 8.61
C ASP A 331 -18.33 15.04 9.22
N ALA A 332 -19.62 14.89 9.58
CA ALA A 332 -20.42 15.98 10.15
C ALA A 332 -19.88 16.43 11.50
N ILE A 333 -19.39 15.51 12.33
CA ILE A 333 -18.81 15.84 13.63
C ILE A 333 -17.41 16.44 13.47
N LEU A 334 -16.56 15.87 12.62
CA LEU A 334 -15.23 16.39 12.34
C LEU A 334 -15.25 17.82 11.82
N SER A 335 -16.27 18.19 11.03
CA SER A 335 -16.45 19.57 10.54
C SER A 335 -16.67 20.61 11.66
N LYS A 336 -17.13 20.17 12.85
CA LYS A 336 -17.39 21.03 14.02
C LYS A 336 -16.19 21.17 14.93
N VAL A 337 -15.21 20.28 14.82
CA VAL A 337 -14.01 20.28 15.65
C VAL A 337 -12.95 21.07 14.91
N LYS A 338 -12.53 22.22 15.46
CA LYS A 338 -11.47 23.07 14.88
C LYS A 338 -10.11 22.44 14.96
#